data_AF-A0AAW7B268-F1
#
_entry.id   AF-A0AAW7B268-F1
#
_cell.length_a   1.000
_cell.length_b   1.000
_cell.length_c   1.000
_cell.angle_alpha   90.00
_cell.angle_beta   90.00
_cell.angle_gamma   90.00
#
_symmetry.space_group_name_H-M   'P 1'
#
loop_
_entity.id
_entity.type
_entity.pdbx_description
1 polymer ?
#
loop_
_entity_poly.entity_id
_entity_poly.type
_entity_poly.pdbx_seq_one_letter_code
_entity_poly.pdbx_strand_id
1 'polypeptide(L)'
;MVLSDDEWSRRILCSDGACIGVIGPDGQCKECGKAYTGDLPLPVSDGPTDEDDTAAQSGDGDEAWDDFFSETDPEDGEDPVPDPEWKNRILCPDGNCIGVIGPDGRCGECGKSVSESGDDNLTASASGEDAAGTESHDHADSTPA
;
A
#
# COMPACT_ATOMS: atom_id res chain seq x y z
N MET A 1 -19.91 12.33 -4.27
CA MET A 1 -19.41 13.56 -3.64
C MET A 1 -17.90 13.62 -3.86
N VAL A 2 -17.42 14.66 -4.54
CA VAL A 2 -15.97 14.89 -4.75
C VAL A 2 -15.52 15.88 -3.68
N LEU A 3 -14.46 15.55 -2.95
CA LEU A 3 -13.85 16.46 -1.98
C LEU A 3 -13.12 17.59 -2.71
N SER A 4 -13.31 18.83 -2.26
CA SER A 4 -12.63 20.02 -2.78
C SER A 4 -11.12 19.95 -2.57
N ASP A 5 -10.34 20.59 -3.44
CA ASP A 5 -8.86 20.61 -3.40
C ASP A 5 -8.30 21.02 -2.02
N ASP A 6 -8.94 21.98 -1.34
CA ASP A 6 -8.61 22.40 0.03
C ASP A 6 -8.67 21.25 1.04
N GLU A 7 -9.69 20.39 0.94
CA GLU A 7 -9.86 19.25 1.85
C GLU A 7 -8.80 18.18 1.65
N TRP A 8 -8.28 18.02 0.42
CA TRP A 8 -7.14 17.15 0.16
C TRP A 8 -5.83 17.74 0.68
N SER A 9 -5.65 19.06 0.53
CA SER A 9 -4.45 19.78 0.95
C SER A 9 -4.28 19.86 2.47
N ARG A 10 -5.37 19.75 3.24
CA ARG A 10 -5.33 19.75 4.72
C ARG A 10 -4.88 18.41 5.32
N ARG A 11 -4.77 17.34 4.53
CA ARG A 11 -4.36 16.02 5.02
C ARG A 11 -2.85 15.94 5.12
N ILE A 12 -2.38 15.48 6.28
CA ILE A 12 -0.95 15.33 6.56
C ILE A 12 -0.65 13.84 6.61
N LEU A 13 0.36 13.40 5.83
CA LEU A 13 0.82 12.01 5.81
C LEU A 13 1.74 11.71 6.99
N CYS A 14 1.79 10.44 7.39
CA CYS A 14 2.67 9.97 8.44
C CYS A 14 4.16 10.24 8.12
N SER A 15 4.95 10.61 9.13
CA SER A 15 6.38 10.91 8.99
C SER A 15 7.27 9.66 8.79
N ASP A 16 6.72 8.45 8.88
CA ASP A 16 7.46 7.19 8.93
C ASP A 16 7.91 6.70 7.54
N GLY A 17 7.46 7.32 6.45
CA GLY A 17 7.83 7.01 5.05
C GLY A 17 7.35 5.66 4.52
N ALA A 18 7.27 4.64 5.38
CA ALA A 18 6.70 3.32 5.11
C ALA A 18 5.20 3.24 5.46
N CYS A 19 4.70 4.15 6.29
CA CYS A 19 3.30 4.20 6.69
C CYS A 19 2.51 5.13 5.78
N ILE A 20 1.44 4.61 5.17
CA ILE A 20 0.52 5.36 4.29
C ILE A 20 -0.57 6.14 5.04
N GLY A 21 -0.53 6.15 6.36
CA GLY A 21 -1.58 6.73 7.19
C GLY A 21 -1.59 8.27 7.19
N VAL A 22 -2.73 8.84 7.57
CA VAL A 22 -2.90 10.28 7.80
C VAL A 22 -2.86 10.62 9.29
N ILE A 23 -2.42 11.83 9.61
CA ILE A 23 -2.36 12.32 10.98
C ILE A 23 -3.75 12.77 11.45
N GLY A 24 -4.15 12.29 12.62
CA GLY A 24 -5.37 12.69 13.31
C GLY A 24 -5.24 14.06 14.00
N PRO A 25 -6.36 14.64 14.45
CA PRO A 25 -6.37 15.89 15.21
C PRO A 25 -5.61 15.79 16.55
N ASP A 26 -5.46 14.58 17.07
CA ASP A 26 -4.66 14.25 18.25
C ASP A 26 -3.15 14.24 17.99
N GLY A 27 -2.72 14.45 16.74
CA GLY A 27 -1.32 14.47 16.34
C GLY A 27 -0.68 13.10 16.20
N GLN A 28 -1.45 12.00 16.24
CA GLN A 28 -0.94 10.65 15.97
C GLN A 28 -1.45 10.13 14.62
N CYS A 29 -0.67 9.23 14.03
CA CYS A 29 -1.07 8.54 12.80
C CYS A 29 -2.21 7.55 13.10
N LYS A 30 -3.26 7.58 12.27
CA LYS A 30 -4.43 6.69 12.43
C LYS A 30 -4.14 5.21 12.17
N GLU A 31 -3.08 4.90 11.41
CA GLU A 31 -2.72 3.52 11.06
C GLU A 31 -1.74 2.91 12.06
N CYS A 32 -0.65 3.62 12.38
CA CYS A 32 0.43 3.07 13.21
C CYS A 32 0.47 3.64 14.63
N GLY A 33 -0.33 4.66 14.96
CA GLY A 33 -0.37 5.30 16.28
C GLY A 33 0.86 6.13 16.64
N LYS A 34 1.87 6.24 15.76
CA LYS A 34 3.07 7.04 16.02
C LYS A 34 2.73 8.53 16.06
N ALA A 35 3.35 9.26 16.98
CA ALA A 35 3.23 10.71 17.06
C ALA A 35 3.88 11.37 15.84
N TYR A 36 3.18 12.32 15.23
CA TYR A 36 3.70 13.12 14.15
C TYR A 36 4.80 14.05 14.67
N THR A 37 5.93 14.08 13.96
CA THR A 37 7.15 14.76 14.40
C THR A 37 7.36 16.13 13.73
N GLY A 38 6.47 16.52 12.81
CA GLY A 38 6.51 17.80 12.11
C GLY A 38 5.65 18.88 12.76
N ASP A 39 5.71 20.09 12.21
CA ASP A 39 4.83 21.20 12.61
C ASP A 39 3.42 20.92 12.08
N LEU A 40 2.47 20.69 12.99
CA LEU A 40 1.06 20.60 12.62
C LEU A 40 0.53 22.03 12.44
N PRO A 41 -0.13 22.35 11.32
CA PRO A 41 -0.88 23.60 11.23
C PRO A 41 -1.85 23.61 12.40
N LEU A 42 -1.81 24.70 13.18
CA LEU A 42 -2.68 24.88 14.33
C LEU A 42 -4.12 24.54 13.92
N PRO A 43 -4.88 23.77 14.72
CA PRO A 43 -6.26 23.49 14.41
C PRO A 43 -6.99 24.82 14.36
N VAL A 44 -7.29 25.29 13.15
CA VAL A 44 -8.27 26.35 12.96
C VAL A 44 -9.57 25.73 13.43
N SER A 45 -9.98 26.10 14.65
CA SER A 45 -11.33 25.79 15.11
C SER A 45 -12.24 26.55 14.16
N ASP A 46 -12.83 25.85 13.19
CA ASP A 46 -14.05 26.31 12.53
C ASP A 46 -15.04 26.59 13.67
N GLY A 47 -15.18 27.86 14.02
CA GLY A 47 -16.11 28.30 15.06
C GLY A 47 -17.52 27.86 14.71
N PRO A 48 -18.39 27.60 15.70
CA PRO A 48 -19.79 27.33 15.42
C PRO A 48 -20.38 28.54 14.71
N THR A 49 -20.78 28.38 13.45
CA THR A 49 -21.72 29.30 12.81
C THR A 49 -23.08 29.06 13.47
N ASP A 50 -23.26 29.71 14.61
CA ASP A 50 -24.52 29.88 15.30
C ASP A 50 -25.32 30.91 14.50
N GLU A 51 -26.13 30.44 13.55
CA GLU A 51 -27.27 31.18 13.00
C GLU A 51 -28.53 30.35 13.26
N ASP A 52 -29.11 30.62 14.42
CA ASP A 52 -30.48 30.32 14.85
C ASP A 52 -31.51 31.00 13.92
N ASP A 53 -32.37 30.21 13.26
CA ASP A 53 -33.80 30.44 12.96
C ASP A 53 -34.22 29.41 11.88
N THR A 54 -35.03 28.38 12.13
CA THR A 54 -36.48 28.55 12.27
C THR A 54 -37.13 27.25 12.72
N ALA A 55 -38.13 27.41 13.58
CA ALA A 55 -38.96 26.40 14.17
C ALA A 55 -39.75 25.53 13.16
N ALA A 56 -39.89 24.25 13.53
CA ALA A 56 -41.04 23.38 13.34
C ALA A 56 -41.86 23.51 12.05
N GLN A 57 -41.68 22.55 11.16
CA GLN A 57 -42.78 22.00 10.35
C GLN A 57 -42.76 20.48 10.46
N SER A 58 -43.58 19.98 11.39
CA SER A 58 -44.23 18.68 11.30
C SER A 58 -45.20 18.70 10.11
N GLY A 59 -45.11 17.68 9.26
CA GLY A 59 -46.05 17.49 8.16
C GLY A 59 -45.67 16.27 7.34
N ASP A 60 -46.42 15.20 7.57
CA ASP A 60 -46.45 13.93 6.87
C ASP A 60 -46.32 14.08 5.34
N GLY A 61 -45.55 13.16 4.77
CA GLY A 61 -45.23 13.05 3.35
C GLY A 61 -44.62 11.68 3.07
N ASP A 62 -45.23 10.65 3.66
CA ASP A 62 -45.32 9.33 3.07
C ASP A 62 -45.89 9.47 1.65
N GLU A 63 -45.04 9.49 0.62
CA GLU A 63 -45.42 9.04 -0.73
C GLU A 63 -44.14 8.74 -1.53
N ALA A 64 -43.93 7.46 -1.81
CA ALA A 64 -43.26 6.93 -3.00
C ALA A 64 -41.73 7.12 -3.14
N TRP A 65 -40.95 6.45 -2.28
CA TRP A 65 -39.65 5.88 -2.70
C TRP A 65 -39.75 4.36 -2.96
N ASP A 66 -40.97 3.84 -3.00
CA ASP A 66 -41.33 2.47 -3.35
C ASP A 66 -41.72 2.39 -4.86
N ASP A 67 -40.84 2.89 -5.73
CA ASP A 67 -40.90 2.65 -7.19
C ASP A 67 -39.53 2.90 -7.86
N PHE A 68 -38.44 2.59 -7.17
CA PHE A 68 -37.12 2.42 -7.82
C PHE A 68 -36.42 1.16 -7.30
N PHE A 69 -37.23 0.18 -6.92
CA PHE A 69 -36.81 -1.20 -6.82
C PHE A 69 -37.69 -1.99 -7.79
N SER A 70 -37.59 -1.63 -9.08
CA SER A 70 -38.08 -2.50 -10.15
C SER A 70 -37.19 -3.74 -10.15
N GLU A 71 -37.60 -4.70 -9.33
CA GLU A 71 -37.79 -6.11 -9.70
C GLU A 71 -36.96 -6.55 -10.91
N THR A 72 -35.65 -6.46 -10.79
CA THR A 72 -34.70 -7.18 -11.64
C THR A 72 -33.90 -8.09 -10.73
N ASP A 73 -34.59 -9.11 -10.23
CA ASP A 73 -33.98 -10.39 -9.92
C ASP A 73 -34.86 -11.45 -10.61
N PRO A 74 -34.33 -12.08 -11.65
CA PRO A 74 -33.71 -13.36 -11.35
C PRO A 74 -32.37 -13.57 -12.05
N GLU A 75 -31.39 -13.98 -11.25
CA GLU A 75 -30.53 -15.11 -11.60
C GLU A 75 -29.68 -14.98 -12.86
N ASP A 76 -28.83 -13.96 -12.94
CA ASP A 76 -27.56 -14.16 -13.65
C ASP A 76 -26.40 -13.57 -12.85
N GLY A 77 -25.79 -14.46 -12.07
CA GLY A 77 -24.44 -14.29 -11.54
C GLY A 77 -23.42 -14.39 -12.67
N GLU A 78 -23.57 -13.57 -13.71
CA GLU A 78 -22.47 -13.18 -14.55
C GLU A 78 -21.59 -12.27 -13.71
N ASP A 79 -20.72 -12.90 -12.90
CA ASP A 79 -19.45 -12.29 -12.51
C ASP A 79 -18.98 -11.47 -13.71
N PRO A 80 -18.78 -10.13 -13.57
CA PRO A 80 -18.40 -9.29 -14.69
C PRO A 80 -17.24 -9.99 -15.37
N VAL A 81 -17.45 -10.42 -16.63
CA VAL A 81 -16.56 -11.36 -17.30
C VAL A 81 -15.17 -10.83 -17.07
N PRO A 82 -14.33 -11.56 -16.34
CA PRO A 82 -13.05 -11.07 -15.93
C PRO A 82 -12.25 -10.86 -17.21
N ASP A 83 -12.24 -9.62 -17.69
CA ASP A 83 -11.54 -9.17 -18.88
C ASP A 83 -10.25 -9.98 -19.00
N PRO A 84 -10.14 -10.90 -19.97
CA PRO A 84 -9.04 -11.86 -20.02
C PRO A 84 -7.69 -11.14 -20.10
N GLU A 85 -7.69 -9.88 -20.54
CA GLU A 85 -6.54 -9.00 -20.47
C GLU A 85 -6.04 -8.76 -19.04
N TRP A 86 -6.89 -8.61 -18.02
CA TRP A 86 -6.40 -8.37 -16.67
C TRP A 86 -5.84 -9.61 -15.98
N LYS A 87 -6.38 -10.80 -16.29
CA LYS A 87 -5.90 -12.08 -15.73
C LYS A 87 -4.55 -12.52 -16.29
N ASN A 88 -4.21 -12.08 -17.51
CA ASN A 88 -2.97 -12.46 -18.17
C ASN A 88 -1.80 -11.50 -17.90
N ARG A 89 -1.99 -10.47 -17.05
CA ARG A 89 -0.92 -9.54 -16.67
C ARG A 89 0.00 -10.20 -15.65
N ILE A 90 1.19 -10.56 -16.09
CA ILE A 90 2.26 -11.09 -15.25
C ILE A 90 3.16 -9.92 -14.84
N LEU A 91 3.44 -9.76 -13.54
CA LEU A 91 4.38 -8.74 -13.06
C LEU A 91 5.83 -9.14 -13.32
N CYS A 92 6.69 -8.14 -13.51
CA CYS A 92 8.12 -8.35 -13.66
C CYS A 92 8.72 -9.06 -12.43
N PRO A 93 9.61 -10.07 -12.60
CA PRO A 93 10.14 -10.83 -11.47
C PRO A 93 11.22 -10.10 -10.67
N ASP A 94 11.75 -8.99 -11.16
CA ASP A 94 12.83 -8.22 -10.51
C ASP A 94 12.51 -7.62 -9.14
N GLY A 95 11.24 -7.66 -8.69
CA GLY A 95 10.78 -7.16 -7.39
C GLY A 95 10.84 -5.63 -7.22
N ASN A 96 11.77 -4.97 -7.91
CA ASN A 96 12.00 -3.54 -7.92
C ASN A 96 11.42 -2.85 -9.17
N CYS A 97 10.95 -3.63 -10.15
CA CYS A 97 10.35 -3.16 -11.38
C CYS A 97 8.82 -3.23 -11.29
N ILE A 98 8.14 -2.12 -11.58
CA ILE A 98 6.66 -2.04 -11.57
C ILE A 98 6.00 -2.53 -12.87
N GLY A 99 6.80 -2.95 -13.86
CA GLY A 99 6.32 -3.29 -15.19
C GLY A 99 5.62 -4.65 -15.28
N VAL A 100 4.86 -4.82 -16.36
CA VAL A 100 4.21 -6.10 -16.73
C VAL A 100 4.95 -6.78 -17.88
N ILE A 101 4.88 -8.10 -17.93
CA ILE A 101 5.42 -8.91 -19.02
C ILE A 101 4.49 -8.82 -20.24
N GLY A 102 5.04 -8.34 -21.35
CA GLY A 102 4.35 -8.26 -22.63
C GLY A 102 4.24 -9.62 -23.33
N PRO A 103 3.51 -9.69 -24.44
CA PRO A 103 3.37 -10.92 -25.25
C PRO A 103 4.69 -11.42 -25.83
N ASP A 104 5.71 -10.57 -25.90
CA ASP A 104 7.09 -10.90 -26.28
C ASP A 104 7.88 -11.62 -25.18
N GLY A 105 7.27 -11.80 -24.00
CA GLY A 105 7.88 -12.49 -22.85
C GLY A 105 8.88 -11.65 -22.08
N ARG A 106 8.92 -10.32 -22.32
CA ARG A 106 9.78 -9.38 -21.61
C ARG A 106 8.97 -8.29 -20.91
N CYS A 107 9.56 -7.72 -19.86
CA CYS A 107 8.98 -6.57 -19.19
C CYS A 107 9.02 -5.32 -20.08
N GLY A 108 7.91 -4.60 -20.18
CA GLY A 108 7.83 -3.35 -20.95
C GLY A 108 8.65 -2.17 -20.39
N GLU A 109 8.99 -2.20 -19.11
CA GLU A 109 9.78 -1.15 -18.44
C GLU A 109 11.29 -1.45 -18.50
N CYS A 110 11.70 -2.65 -18.08
CA CYS A 110 13.12 -2.99 -17.92
C CYS A 110 13.67 -3.96 -18.99
N GLY A 111 12.82 -4.56 -19.83
CA GLY A 111 13.22 -5.48 -20.90
C GLY A 111 13.66 -6.89 -20.46
N LYS A 112 13.62 -7.18 -19.16
CA LYS A 112 14.02 -8.48 -18.59
C LYS A 112 12.97 -9.55 -18.88
N SER A 113 13.44 -10.77 -19.16
CA SER A 113 12.56 -11.91 -19.39
C SER A 113 12.24 -12.64 -18.08
N VAL A 114 11.11 -13.36 -18.04
CA VAL A 114 10.67 -14.12 -16.85
C VAL A 114 11.67 -15.22 -16.43
N SER A 115 12.58 -15.61 -17.33
CA SER A 115 13.54 -16.68 -17.14
C SER A 115 14.84 -16.25 -16.45
N GLU A 116 15.12 -14.94 -16.37
CA GLU A 116 16.41 -14.38 -15.92
C GLU A 116 16.45 -14.02 -14.43
N SER A 117 15.40 -14.38 -13.68
CA SER A 117 15.30 -14.12 -12.24
C SER A 117 15.67 -15.31 -11.35
N GLY A 118 16.26 -16.37 -11.93
CA GLY A 118 16.94 -17.43 -11.20
C GLY A 118 18.44 -17.32 -11.43
N ASP A 119 19.19 -17.12 -10.34
CA ASP A 119 20.60 -17.54 -10.23
C ASP A 119 21.71 -16.60 -10.77
N ASP A 120 21.55 -15.28 -10.75
CA ASP A 120 22.72 -14.36 -10.80
C ASP A 120 23.39 -14.17 -9.42
N ASN A 121 23.55 -15.26 -8.67
CA ASN A 121 24.44 -15.31 -7.52
C ASN A 121 25.30 -16.58 -7.56
N LEU A 122 25.87 -16.91 -8.72
CA LEU A 122 26.91 -17.92 -8.85
C LEU A 122 27.96 -17.60 -9.93
N THR A 123 28.24 -16.34 -10.28
CA THR A 123 29.41 -16.02 -11.12
C THR A 123 30.09 -14.69 -10.79
N ALA A 124 30.65 -14.55 -9.58
CA ALA A 124 31.74 -13.59 -9.40
C ALA A 124 32.66 -13.93 -8.21
N SER A 125 33.88 -14.36 -8.57
CA SER A 125 35.13 -14.06 -7.86
C SER A 125 35.42 -14.81 -6.54
N ALA A 126 36.35 -15.76 -6.60
CA ALA A 126 37.71 -15.59 -6.08
C ALA A 126 38.46 -16.94 -5.91
N SER A 127 39.69 -16.99 -6.43
CA SER A 127 40.88 -17.69 -5.91
C SER A 127 40.82 -19.23 -5.78
N GLY A 128 41.67 -20.05 -6.40
CA GLY A 128 43.07 -19.82 -6.71
C GLY A 128 43.96 -19.97 -5.49
N GLU A 129 43.99 -21.15 -4.84
CA GLU A 129 45.18 -21.73 -4.18
C GLU A 129 44.84 -23.08 -3.52
N ASP A 130 45.36 -24.15 -4.10
CA ASP A 130 45.31 -25.50 -3.56
C ASP A 130 46.21 -25.65 -2.33
N ALA A 131 45.57 -26.06 -1.24
CA ALA A 131 46.03 -26.85 -0.09
C ALA A 131 47.48 -27.39 -0.10
N ALA A 132 48.23 -27.08 0.97
CA ALA A 132 48.75 -28.08 1.93
C ALA A 132 49.64 -27.40 2.98
N GLY A 133 49.19 -27.41 4.25
CA GLY A 133 49.98 -26.92 5.38
C GLY A 133 49.42 -27.49 6.68
N THR A 134 49.92 -28.66 7.03
CA THR A 134 49.71 -29.37 8.29
C THR A 134 50.11 -28.49 9.48
N GLU A 135 49.42 -28.56 10.60
CA GLU A 135 49.98 -29.06 11.88
C GLU A 135 49.10 -28.74 13.09
N SER A 136 48.94 -29.78 13.91
CA SER A 136 48.23 -29.86 15.17
C SER A 136 48.79 -28.91 16.23
N HIS A 137 47.96 -28.47 17.17
CA HIS A 137 48.30 -28.43 18.60
C HIS A 137 47.00 -28.28 19.41
N ASP A 138 46.50 -29.41 19.90
CA ASP A 138 45.78 -29.48 21.17
C ASP A 138 46.55 -28.69 22.24
N HIS A 139 45.86 -27.87 23.04
CA HIS A 139 46.14 -27.71 24.47
C HIS A 139 44.85 -27.28 25.17
N ALA A 140 44.32 -28.21 25.95
CA ALA A 140 43.34 -27.94 26.98
C ALA A 140 43.94 -27.05 28.10
N ASP A 141 43.02 -26.51 28.89
CA ASP A 141 43.20 -26.05 30.28
C ASP A 141 43.58 -24.57 30.50
N SER A 142 42.64 -23.79 31.03
CA SER A 142 42.74 -23.29 32.41
C SER A 142 41.58 -22.36 32.81
N THR A 143 41.05 -22.69 33.98
CA THR A 143 39.99 -22.09 34.81
C THR A 143 40.19 -20.61 35.16
N PRO A 144 39.12 -19.78 35.23
CA PRO A 144 39.18 -18.48 35.90
C PRO A 144 38.87 -18.58 37.40
N ALA A 145 39.62 -17.83 38.21
CA ALA A 145 39.29 -17.46 39.58
C ALA A 145 38.98 -15.96 39.64
#